data_AF-A0A9C7QG12-F1
#
_entry.id   AF-A0A9C7QG12-F1
#
_cell.length_a   1.000
_cell.length_b   1.000
_cell.length_c   1.000
_cell.angle_alpha   90.00
_cell.angle_beta   90.00
_cell.angle_gamma   90.00
#
_symmetry.space_group_name_H-M   'P 1'
#
loop_
_entity.id
_entity.type
_entity.pdbx_description
1 polymer ?
#
loop_
_entity_poly.entity_id
_entity_poly.type
_entity_poly.pdbx_seq_one_letter_code
_entity_poly.pdbx_strand_id
1 'polypeptide(L)'
;MFYKRRDYSVIVDGRNPIVAHEYLGTSVEGKDVFVADDIISSGESMLDIAKELKARKAKRMFAYATYPIFTKGLKQFDEAYEKGLIHGVFGTNLTYRTPEL
;
A
#
# COMPACT_ATOMS: atom_id res chain seq x y z
N MET A 1 -10.66 4.11 5.51
CA MET A 1 -9.28 4.33 6.02
C MET A 1 -8.72 3.01 6.52
N PHE A 2 -7.49 2.64 6.16
CA PHE A 2 -6.82 1.49 6.78
C PHE A 2 -6.07 1.99 8.02
N TYR A 3 -6.44 1.48 9.18
CA TYR A 3 -5.88 1.86 10.47
C TYR A 3 -5.08 0.70 11.06
N LYS A 4 -3.81 0.96 11.41
CA LYS A 4 -2.95 0.01 12.12
C LYS A 4 -3.05 0.30 13.61
N ARG A 5 -3.77 -0.53 14.35
CA ARG A 5 -3.83 -0.44 15.81
C ARG A 5 -2.55 -1.05 16.38
N ARG A 6 -1.80 -0.26 17.16
CA ARG A 6 -0.53 -0.68 17.77
C ARG A 6 -0.66 -0.79 19.28
N ASP A 7 0.12 -1.69 19.86
CA ASP A 7 0.28 -1.76 21.31
C ASP A 7 1.39 -0.81 21.73
N TYR A 8 0.99 0.32 22.32
CA TYR A 8 1.92 1.34 22.80
C TYR A 8 2.50 1.03 24.19
N SER A 9 2.09 -0.05 24.85
CA SER A 9 2.63 -0.45 26.16
C SER A 9 3.98 -1.14 26.09
N VAL A 10 4.35 -1.67 24.91
CA VAL A 10 5.59 -2.44 24.69
C VAL A 10 6.31 -2.02 23.41
N ILE A 11 7.64 -2.16 23.42
CA ILE A 11 8.52 -1.93 22.26
C ILE A 11 9.26 -3.24 21.97
N VAL A 12 9.19 -3.72 20.74
CA VAL A 12 9.91 -4.91 20.24
C VAL A 12 10.70 -4.49 19.02
N ASP A 13 12.01 -4.74 19.01
CA ASP A 13 12.93 -4.38 17.91
C ASP A 13 12.81 -2.90 17.47
N GLY A 14 12.68 -2.01 18.45
CA GLY A 14 12.60 -0.56 18.22
C GLY A 14 11.24 -0.06 17.69
N ARG A 15 10.19 -0.90 17.67
CA ARG A 15 8.85 -0.51 17.20
C ARG A 15 7.74 -1.03 18.13
N ASN A 16 6.65 -0.29 18.21
CA ASN A 16 5.42 -0.79 18.84
C ASN A 16 4.77 -1.86 17.93
N PRO A 17 4.46 -3.06 18.44
CA PRO A 17 3.89 -4.13 17.64
C PRO A 17 2.48 -3.79 17.15
N ILE A 18 2.14 -4.31 15.97
CA ILE A 18 0.82 -4.11 15.36
C ILE A 18 -0.13 -5.18 15.90
N VAL A 19 -1.22 -4.74 16.53
CA VAL A 19 -2.24 -5.60 17.14
C VAL A 19 -3.30 -5.99 16.11
N ALA A 20 -3.71 -5.04 15.27
CA ALA A 20 -4.75 -5.27 14.27
C ALA A 20 -4.60 -4.33 13.07
N HIS A 21 -5.04 -4.82 11.90
CA HIS A 21 -5.30 -4.01 10.72
C HIS A 21 -6.81 -3.85 10.56
N GLU A 22 -7.31 -2.64 10.75
CA GLU A 22 -8.74 -2.34 10.70
C GLU A 22 -9.07 -1.53 9.44
N TYR A 23 -10.06 -1.98 8.69
CA TYR A 23 -10.62 -1.21 7.58
C TYR A 23 -11.83 -0.43 8.08
N LEU A 24 -11.66 0.87 8.25
CA LEU A 24 -12.68 1.79 8.71
C LEU A 24 -13.38 2.43 7.50
N GLY A 25 -14.25 1.67 6.84
CA GLY A 25 -14.96 2.11 5.64
C GLY A 25 -16.15 1.22 5.28
N THR A 26 -16.90 1.65 4.27
CA THR A 26 -18.01 0.86 3.70
C THR A 26 -17.46 -0.26 2.82
N SER A 27 -18.27 -1.29 2.55
CA SER A 27 -17.82 -2.42 1.72
C SER A 27 -17.19 -1.97 0.39
N VAL A 28 -16.08 -2.62 0.03
CA VAL A 28 -15.34 -2.43 -1.21
C VAL A 28 -15.63 -3.53 -2.24
N GLU A 29 -16.51 -4.48 -1.93
CA GLU A 29 -16.85 -5.60 -2.81
C GLU A 29 -17.32 -5.10 -4.18
N GLY A 30 -16.68 -5.59 -5.25
CA GLY A 30 -16.97 -5.21 -6.63
C GLY A 30 -16.55 -3.80 -7.04
N LYS A 31 -15.94 -3.01 -6.14
CA LYS A 31 -15.56 -1.62 -6.40
C LYS A 31 -14.12 -1.49 -6.90
N ASP A 32 -13.89 -0.42 -7.65
CA ASP A 32 -12.55 0.08 -7.93
C ASP A 32 -12.11 1.00 -6.79
N VAL A 33 -10.94 0.72 -6.22
CA VAL A 33 -10.43 1.44 -5.05
C VAL A 33 -9.20 2.23 -5.45
N PHE A 34 -9.18 3.52 -5.10
CA PHE A 34 -8.03 4.40 -5.28
C PHE A 34 -7.44 4.73 -3.91
N VAL A 35 -6.18 4.38 -3.70
CA VAL A 35 -5.44 4.65 -2.46
C VAL A 35 -4.47 5.79 -2.74
N ALA A 36 -4.69 6.92 -2.09
CA ALA A 36 -3.80 8.06 -2.13
C ALA A 36 -2.94 8.08 -0.87
N ASP A 37 -1.65 8.35 -1.04
CA ASP A 37 -0.70 8.59 0.04
C ASP A 37 0.22 9.77 -0.33
N ASP A 38 0.97 10.30 0.61
CA ASP A 38 1.98 11.31 0.31
C ASP A 38 3.29 10.67 -0.20
N ILE A 39 3.74 9.59 0.44
CA ILE A 39 5.04 8.94 0.20
C ILE A 39 4.88 7.43 0.06
N ILE A 40 5.45 6.85 -1.01
CA ILE A 40 5.73 5.41 -1.09
C ILE A 40 7.24 5.22 -0.91
N SER A 41 7.65 4.82 0.31
CA SER A 41 9.05 4.52 0.61
C SER A 41 9.40 3.08 0.18
N SER A 42 9.27 2.09 1.07
CA SER A 42 9.51 0.68 0.73
C SER A 42 8.38 0.07 -0.11
N GLY A 43 7.16 0.57 0.06
CA GLY A 43 5.96 0.03 -0.59
C GLY A 43 5.25 -1.10 0.17
N GLU A 44 5.84 -1.62 1.25
CA GLU A 44 5.28 -2.77 2.01
C GLU A 44 3.86 -2.49 2.51
N SER A 45 3.61 -1.31 3.10
CA SER A 45 2.27 -0.94 3.55
C SER A 45 1.25 -0.89 2.42
N MET A 46 1.65 -0.43 1.23
CA MET A 46 0.76 -0.34 0.07
C MET A 46 0.43 -1.74 -0.47
N LEU A 47 1.41 -2.64 -0.50
CA LEU A 47 1.23 -4.04 -0.90
C LEU A 47 0.32 -4.80 0.08
N ASP A 48 0.45 -4.55 1.39
CA ASP A 48 -0.45 -5.14 2.38
C ASP A 48 -1.89 -4.65 2.22
N ILE A 49 -2.08 -3.34 1.96
CA ILE A 49 -3.39 -2.78 1.63
C ILE A 49 -3.98 -3.47 0.39
N ALA A 50 -3.18 -3.72 -0.65
CA ALA A 50 -3.64 -4.42 -1.86
C ALA A 50 -4.17 -5.83 -1.56
N LYS A 51 -3.48 -6.59 -0.70
CA LYS A 51 -3.92 -7.91 -0.24
C LYS A 51 -5.23 -7.83 0.54
N GLU A 52 -5.35 -6.88 1.46
CA GLU A 52 -6.56 -6.69 2.28
C GLU A 52 -7.79 -6.30 1.43
N LEU A 53 -7.58 -5.47 0.41
CA LEU A 53 -8.61 -5.07 -0.54
C LEU A 53 -9.05 -6.24 -1.41
N LYS A 54 -8.09 -7.05 -1.89
CA LYS A 54 -8.39 -8.29 -2.64
C LYS A 54 -9.20 -9.27 -1.80
N ALA A 55 -8.81 -9.48 -0.54
CA ALA A 55 -9.53 -10.34 0.40
C ALA A 55 -10.99 -9.87 0.64
N ARG A 56 -11.24 -8.56 0.52
CA ARG A 56 -12.58 -7.94 0.59
C ARG A 56 -13.27 -7.84 -0.77
N LYS A 57 -12.76 -8.55 -1.78
CA LYS A 57 -13.32 -8.65 -3.13
C LYS A 57 -13.42 -7.30 -3.85
N ALA A 58 -12.49 -6.37 -3.58
CA ALA A 58 -12.33 -5.20 -4.44
C ALA A 58 -12.06 -5.66 -5.89
N LYS A 59 -12.70 -5.01 -6.86
CA LYS A 59 -12.56 -5.34 -8.28
C LYS A 59 -11.19 -4.92 -8.81
N ARG A 60 -10.80 -3.67 -8.54
CA ARG A 60 -9.49 -3.11 -8.91
C ARG A 60 -8.93 -2.25 -7.79
N MET A 61 -7.61 -2.12 -7.76
CA MET A 61 -6.90 -1.22 -6.85
C MET A 61 -5.89 -0.39 -7.64
N PHE A 62 -5.91 0.92 -7.42
CA PHE A 62 -4.91 1.86 -7.90
C PHE A 62 -4.28 2.56 -6.71
N ALA A 63 -2.99 2.84 -6.80
CA ALA A 63 -2.25 3.60 -5.80
C ALA A 63 -1.71 4.90 -6.42
N TYR A 64 -1.65 5.97 -5.64
CA TYR A 64 -0.99 7.22 -6.00
C TYR A 64 -0.18 7.75 -4.82
N ALA A 65 1.03 8.21 -5.09
CA ALA A 65 1.77 9.02 -4.13
C ALA A 65 2.47 10.21 -4.76
N THR A 66 2.54 11.32 -4.01
CA THR A 66 3.29 12.51 -4.44
C THR A 66 4.78 12.18 -4.61
N TYR A 67 5.36 11.45 -3.65
CA TYR A 67 6.78 11.07 -3.63
C TYR A 67 6.95 9.53 -3.67
N PRO A 68 6.93 8.91 -4.87
CA PRO A 68 7.15 7.47 -5.01
C PRO A 68 8.65 7.13 -5.08
N ILE A 69 9.25 6.76 -3.94
CA ILE A 69 10.70 6.58 -3.79
C ILE A 69 11.14 5.14 -4.09
N PHE A 70 10.31 4.14 -3.77
CA PHE A 70 10.56 2.72 -4.02
C PHE A 70 11.94 2.23 -3.52
N THR A 71 12.28 2.48 -2.25
CA THR A 71 13.60 2.17 -1.66
C THR A 71 13.95 0.67 -1.65
N LYS A 72 12.98 -0.21 -1.94
CA LYS A 72 13.16 -1.67 -2.06
C LYS A 72 13.11 -2.17 -3.52
N GLY A 73 13.08 -1.26 -4.49
CA GLY A 73 12.92 -1.57 -5.91
C GLY A 73 11.47 -1.84 -6.32
N LEU A 74 11.28 -2.12 -7.60
CA LEU A 74 9.94 -2.24 -8.22
C LEU A 74 9.40 -3.67 -8.29
N LYS A 75 10.28 -4.67 -8.16
CA LYS A 75 9.95 -6.09 -8.35
C LYS A 75 8.69 -6.55 -7.61
N GLN A 76 8.50 -6.13 -6.35
CA GLN A 76 7.33 -6.52 -5.57
C GLN A 76 6.02 -5.92 -6.10
N PHE A 77 6.09 -4.72 -6.69
CA PHE A 77 4.96 -4.07 -7.33
C PHE A 77 4.64 -4.72 -8.68
N ASP A 78 5.65 -5.10 -9.46
CA ASP A 78 5.48 -5.84 -10.71
C ASP A 78 4.78 -7.18 -10.45
N GLU A 79 5.27 -7.95 -9.46
CA GLU A 79 4.62 -9.21 -9.05
C GLU A 79 3.19 -9.00 -8.56
N ALA A 80 2.92 -7.90 -7.85
CA ALA A 80 1.57 -7.58 -7.37
C ALA A 80 0.63 -7.20 -8.53
N TYR A 81 1.15 -6.55 -9.56
CA TYR A 81 0.42 -6.25 -10.79
C TYR A 81 0.09 -7.52 -11.57
N GLU A 82 1.08 -8.40 -11.78
CA GLU A 82 0.90 -9.70 -12.44
C GLU A 82 -0.13 -10.59 -11.74
N LYS A 83 -0.13 -10.58 -10.40
CA LYS A 83 -1.11 -11.32 -9.56
C LYS A 83 -2.48 -10.64 -9.49
N GLY A 84 -2.68 -9.49 -10.13
CA GLY A 84 -3.93 -8.74 -10.11
C GLY A 84 -4.32 -8.24 -8.70
N LEU A 85 -3.31 -7.98 -7.85
CA LEU A 85 -3.48 -7.31 -6.55
C LEU A 85 -3.53 -5.79 -6.73
N ILE A 86 -2.72 -5.26 -7.64
CA ILE A 86 -2.65 -3.84 -8.00
C ILE A 86 -2.90 -3.71 -9.51
N HIS A 87 -3.55 -2.63 -9.94
CA HIS A 87 -3.87 -2.36 -11.35
C HIS A 87 -3.19 -1.10 -11.88
N GLY A 88 -2.49 -0.37 -11.00
CA GLY A 88 -1.62 0.75 -11.36
C GLY A 88 -1.08 1.44 -10.10
N VAL A 89 0.17 1.88 -10.19
CA VAL A 89 0.80 2.76 -9.19
C VAL A 89 1.24 4.02 -9.93
N PHE A 90 0.78 5.16 -9.43
CA PHE A 90 1.00 6.46 -10.04
C PHE A 90 1.78 7.35 -9.08
N GLY A 91 2.44 8.37 -9.63
CA GLY A 91 3.02 9.42 -8.82
C GLY A 91 3.60 10.54 -9.66
N THR A 92 4.30 11.46 -9.00
CA THR A 92 4.91 12.62 -9.66
C THR A 92 6.41 12.42 -9.89
N ASN A 93 7.06 13.41 -10.49
CA ASN A 93 8.50 13.52 -10.61
C ASN A 93 9.13 14.46 -9.54
N LEU A 94 8.44 14.72 -8.42
CA LEU A 94 8.95 15.54 -7.30
C LEU A 94 9.98 14.81 -6.42
N THR A 95 10.48 13.66 -6.86
CA THR A 95 11.57 12.89 -6.24
C THR A 95 12.47 12.33 -7.34
N TYR A 96 13.68 11.90 -6.98
CA TYR A 96 14.54 11.15 -7.89
C TYR A 96 13.80 9.91 -8.44
N ARG A 97 13.86 9.72 -9.76
CA ARG A 97 13.34 8.55 -10.46
C ARG A 97 14.49 7.73 -11.00
N THR A 98 14.43 6.42 -10.75
CA THR A 98 15.32 5.48 -11.43
C THR A 98 15.01 5.48 -12.93
N PRO A 99 15.98 5.14 -13.80
CA PRO A 99 15.75 5.07 -15.25
C PRO A 99 14.62 4.13 -15.69
N GLU A 100 14.26 3.16 -14.85
CA GLU A 100 13.18 2.20 -15.05
C GLU A 100 11.77 2.81 -14.90
N LEU A 101 11.66 4.04 -14.37
CA LEU A 101 10.40 4.76 -14.12
C LEU A 101 10.19 5.94 -15.06
#